data_AF-A0A662IFW1-F1
#
_entry.id   AF-A0A662IFW1-F1
#
_cell.length_a   1.000
_cell.length_b   1.000
_cell.length_c   1.000
_cell.angle_alpha   90.00
_cell.angle_beta   90.00
_cell.angle_gamma   90.00
#
_symmetry.space_group_name_H-M   'P 1'
#
loop_
_entity.id
_entity.type
_entity.pdbx_description
1 polymer ?
#
loop_
_entity_poly.entity_id
_entity_poly.type
_entity_poly.pdbx_seq_one_letter_code
_entity_poly.pdbx_strand_id
1 'polypeptide(L)'
;MEGGVASIGRVQGGIEDALALLAAMEEDTLVNALRKLTMTAPGTLKAYVLGDELVLAVEEYPLLQVDIEEGRVKTWEDWKKRLGMAARKMVEGLTRRTMALLLDRSDELASDYREKLRNLLTALSRADVSELAPLLRELRTLLENVEPIARRG
;
A
#
# COMPACT_ATOMS: atom_id res chain seq x y z
N MET A 1 -10.81 12.61 -20.70
CA MET A 1 -11.25 11.80 -19.53
C MET A 1 -10.35 10.60 -19.22
N GLU A 2 -9.23 10.39 -19.94
CA GLU A 2 -8.32 9.24 -19.70
C GLU A 2 -7.53 9.29 -18.37
N GLY A 3 -7.28 10.50 -17.82
CA GLY A 3 -6.48 10.66 -16.61
C GLY A 3 -7.12 10.12 -15.32
N GLY A 4 -8.46 10.07 -15.25
CA GLY A 4 -9.18 9.75 -14.02
C GLY A 4 -9.46 8.26 -13.80
N VAL A 5 -9.62 7.46 -14.85
CA VAL A 5 -9.69 6.00 -14.72
C VAL A 5 -8.32 5.45 -14.34
N ALA A 6 -7.26 5.98 -14.95
CA ALA A 6 -5.87 5.64 -14.63
C ALA A 6 -5.46 6.06 -13.22
N SER A 7 -6.13 7.04 -12.59
CA SER A 7 -5.84 7.44 -11.21
C SER A 7 -6.59 6.58 -10.18
N ILE A 8 -7.84 6.20 -10.45
CA ILE A 8 -8.60 5.25 -9.59
C ILE A 8 -7.90 3.89 -9.59
N GLY A 9 -7.51 3.37 -10.76
CA GLY A 9 -6.77 2.11 -10.85
C GLY A 9 -5.43 2.15 -10.09
N ARG A 10 -4.73 3.30 -10.08
CA ARG A 10 -3.51 3.50 -9.29
C ARG A 10 -3.78 3.51 -7.78
N VAL A 11 -4.93 4.03 -7.33
CA VAL A 11 -5.34 3.97 -5.92
C VAL A 11 -5.71 2.54 -5.54
N GLN A 12 -6.52 1.86 -6.34
CA GLN A 12 -6.89 0.45 -6.10
C GLN A 12 -5.66 -0.47 -6.04
N GLY A 13 -4.73 -0.33 -7.00
CA GLY A 13 -3.48 -1.09 -6.98
C GLY A 13 -2.66 -0.86 -5.71
N GLY A 14 -2.53 0.40 -5.28
CA GLY A 14 -1.82 0.68 -4.03
C GLY A 14 -2.57 0.22 -2.76
N ILE A 15 -3.91 0.13 -2.79
CA ILE A 15 -4.67 -0.50 -1.68
C ILE A 15 -4.30 -1.98 -1.57
N GLU A 16 -4.23 -2.70 -2.69
CA GLU A 16 -3.82 -4.12 -2.69
C GLU A 16 -2.38 -4.30 -2.23
N ASP A 17 -1.45 -3.43 -2.66
CA ASP A 17 -0.07 -3.43 -2.18
C ASP A 17 0.01 -3.21 -0.66
N ALA A 18 -0.75 -2.25 -0.12
CA ALA A 18 -0.79 -1.97 1.32
C ALA A 18 -1.39 -3.16 2.10
N LEU A 19 -2.46 -3.78 1.59
CA LEU A 19 -3.05 -4.98 2.18
C LEU A 19 -2.09 -6.17 2.16
N ALA A 20 -1.31 -6.33 1.08
CA ALA A 20 -0.29 -7.38 0.98
C ALA A 20 0.83 -7.19 2.02
N LEU A 21 1.27 -5.95 2.26
CA LEU A 21 2.24 -5.64 3.31
C LEU A 21 1.71 -6.01 4.70
N LEU A 22 0.47 -5.63 5.02
CA LEU A 22 -0.16 -5.99 6.28
C LEU A 22 -0.31 -7.52 6.42
N ALA A 23 -0.73 -8.21 5.35
CA ALA A 23 -0.84 -9.67 5.36
C ALA A 23 0.51 -10.39 5.48
N ALA A 24 1.62 -9.77 5.05
CA ALA A 24 2.96 -10.31 5.22
C ALA A 24 3.49 -10.13 6.65
N MET A 25 3.03 -9.13 7.40
CA MET A 25 3.38 -8.95 8.81
C MET A 25 2.84 -10.07 9.71
N GLU A 26 1.73 -10.68 9.31
CA GLU A 26 1.12 -11.80 10.03
C GLU A 26 1.92 -13.11 9.89
N GLU A 27 2.91 -13.17 9.00
CA GLU A 27 3.77 -14.34 8.86
C GLU A 27 4.71 -14.53 10.04
N ASP A 28 5.03 -15.79 10.37
CA ASP A 28 5.91 -16.11 11.49
C ASP A 28 7.38 -15.79 11.21
N THR A 29 7.79 -15.83 9.94
CA THR A 29 9.18 -15.64 9.52
C THR A 29 9.29 -14.63 8.38
N LEU A 30 10.43 -13.93 8.32
CA LEU A 30 10.73 -13.01 7.23
C LEU A 30 10.74 -13.72 5.88
N VAL A 31 11.21 -14.97 5.80
CA VAL A 31 11.22 -15.75 4.55
C VAL A 31 9.80 -15.97 4.02
N ASN A 32 8.85 -16.31 4.89
CA ASN A 32 7.45 -16.48 4.49
C ASN A 32 6.81 -15.15 4.10
N ALA A 33 7.12 -14.07 4.82
CA ALA A 33 6.68 -12.73 4.47
C ALA A 33 7.18 -12.31 3.07
N LEU A 34 8.48 -12.50 2.78
CA LEU A 34 9.06 -12.20 1.47
C LEU A 34 8.48 -13.07 0.36
N ARG A 35 8.24 -14.37 0.63
CA ARG A 35 7.59 -15.28 -0.31
C ARG A 35 6.18 -14.79 -0.64
N LYS A 36 5.39 -14.41 0.37
CA LYS A 36 4.05 -13.85 0.17
C LYS A 36 4.11 -12.58 -0.68
N LEU A 37 4.95 -11.62 -0.31
CA LEU A 37 5.10 -10.36 -1.05
C LEU A 37 5.53 -10.56 -2.49
N THR A 38 6.44 -11.50 -2.75
CA THR A 38 6.85 -11.84 -4.12
C THR A 38 5.68 -12.34 -4.98
N MET A 39 4.72 -13.05 -4.38
CA MET A 39 3.56 -13.58 -5.08
C MET A 39 2.41 -12.57 -5.21
N THR A 40 2.20 -11.73 -4.20
CA THR A 40 0.98 -10.89 -4.13
C THR A 40 1.23 -9.42 -4.47
N ALA A 41 2.43 -8.89 -4.20
CA ALA A 41 2.76 -7.48 -4.40
C ALA A 41 4.26 -7.29 -4.70
N PRO A 42 4.80 -7.92 -5.76
CA PRO A 42 6.24 -7.91 -6.04
C PRO A 42 6.79 -6.50 -6.27
N GLY A 43 5.98 -5.56 -6.77
CA GLY A 43 6.38 -4.17 -6.98
C GLY A 43 6.70 -3.39 -5.71
N THR A 44 6.29 -3.90 -4.54
CA THR A 44 6.62 -3.30 -3.23
C THR A 44 8.03 -3.63 -2.76
N LEU A 45 8.61 -4.73 -3.27
CA LEU A 45 9.96 -5.16 -2.97
C LEU A 45 10.95 -4.42 -3.87
N LYS A 46 11.97 -3.84 -3.25
CA LYS A 46 13.11 -3.20 -3.92
C LYS A 46 14.35 -4.00 -3.63
N ALA A 47 15.07 -4.36 -4.69
CA ALA A 47 16.39 -4.97 -4.62
C ALA A 47 17.43 -3.98 -5.15
N TYR A 48 18.49 -3.73 -4.39
CA TYR A 48 19.57 -2.86 -4.84
C TYR A 48 20.91 -3.34 -4.29
N VAL A 49 21.99 -2.94 -4.98
CA VAL A 49 23.36 -3.31 -4.64
C VAL A 49 24.07 -2.12 -4.00
N LEU A 50 24.71 -2.34 -2.85
CA LEU A 50 25.55 -1.35 -2.16
C LEU A 50 26.94 -1.95 -1.96
N GLY A 51 27.89 -1.59 -2.83
CA GLY A 51 29.20 -2.25 -2.84
C GLY A 51 29.04 -3.74 -3.14
N ASP A 52 29.52 -4.58 -2.23
CA ASP A 52 29.46 -6.04 -2.35
C ASP A 52 28.22 -6.64 -1.65
N GLU A 53 27.21 -5.81 -1.38
CA GLU A 53 26.01 -6.21 -0.65
C GLU A 53 24.76 -6.12 -1.54
N LEU A 54 23.93 -7.18 -1.56
CA LEU A 54 22.58 -7.16 -2.10
C LEU A 54 21.58 -6.89 -0.97
N VAL A 55 20.82 -5.80 -1.07
CA VAL A 55 19.80 -5.42 -0.09
C VAL A 55 18.40 -5.60 -0.66
N LEU A 56 17.55 -6.29 0.09
CA LEU A 56 16.10 -6.34 -0.11
C LEU A 56 15.41 -5.42 0.88
N ALA A 57 14.61 -4.50 0.37
CA ALA A 57 13.85 -3.52 1.13
C ALA A 57 12.40 -3.46 0.67
N VAL A 58 11.54 -2.93 1.54
CA VAL A 58 10.23 -2.40 1.14
C VAL A 58 10.30 -0.90 1.33
N GLU A 59 10.02 -0.16 0.26
CA GLU A 59 10.25 1.28 0.20
C GLU A 59 11.69 1.68 0.57
N GLU A 60 11.88 2.35 1.71
CA GLU A 60 13.18 2.77 2.24
C GLU A 60 13.60 1.92 3.44
N TYR A 61 12.84 0.88 3.77
CA TYR A 61 13.06 0.04 4.94
C TYR A 61 13.72 -1.28 4.54
N PRO A 62 15.03 -1.45 4.77
CA PRO A 62 15.71 -2.70 4.47
C PRO A 62 15.22 -3.82 5.40
N LEU A 63 15.06 -5.01 4.84
CA LEU A 63 14.55 -6.20 5.51
C LEU A 63 15.61 -7.31 5.59
N LEU A 64 16.41 -7.45 4.52
CA LEU A 64 17.45 -8.45 4.39
C LEU A 64 18.61 -7.89 3.56
N GLN A 65 19.82 -8.26 3.92
CA GLN A 65 21.06 -7.89 3.26
C GLN A 65 21.92 -9.15 3.11
N VAL A 66 22.50 -9.34 1.94
CA VAL A 66 23.38 -10.46 1.62
C VAL A 66 24.72 -9.91 1.18
N ASP A 67 25.78 -10.25 1.92
CA ASP A 67 27.16 -10.07 1.51
C ASP A 67 27.46 -11.07 0.39
N ILE A 68 27.76 -10.57 -0.81
CA ILE A 68 27.89 -11.38 -2.02
C ILE A 68 29.22 -12.15 -2.03
N GLU A 69 30.28 -11.57 -1.47
CA GLU A 69 31.60 -12.19 -1.43
C GLU A 69 31.66 -13.32 -0.40
N GLU A 70 31.12 -13.06 0.79
CA GLU A 70 31.18 -14.01 1.91
C GLU A 70 29.94 -14.91 2.04
N GLY A 71 28.87 -14.62 1.29
CA GLY A 71 27.60 -15.34 1.38
C GLY A 71 26.86 -15.16 2.71
N ARG A 72 27.22 -14.14 3.50
CA ARG A 72 26.60 -13.87 4.81
C ARG A 72 25.28 -13.15 4.66
N VAL A 73 24.28 -13.59 5.42
CA VAL A 73 22.96 -12.97 5.43
C VAL A 73 22.74 -12.22 6.74
N LYS A 74 22.35 -10.96 6.63
CA LYS A 74 21.91 -10.12 7.74
C LYS A 74 20.42 -9.83 7.59
N THR A 75 19.66 -10.13 8.64
CA THR A 75 18.24 -9.81 8.75
C THR A 75 18.01 -8.73 9.79
N TRP A 76 16.97 -7.94 9.58
CA TRP A 76 16.50 -7.01 10.60
C TRP A 76 15.44 -7.68 11.47
N GLU A 77 15.72 -7.85 12.76
CA GLU A 77 14.80 -8.47 13.72
C GLU A 77 13.45 -7.72 13.82
N ASP A 78 13.45 -6.42 13.57
CA ASP A 78 12.26 -5.56 13.58
C ASP A 78 11.52 -5.50 12.23
N TRP A 79 11.71 -6.49 11.35
CA TRP A 79 11.14 -6.51 10.00
C TRP A 79 9.61 -6.32 9.97
N LYS A 80 8.86 -6.87 10.95
CA LYS A 80 7.40 -6.65 11.03
C LYS A 80 7.06 -5.18 11.21
N LYS A 81 7.80 -4.47 12.07
CA LYS A 81 7.64 -3.03 12.29
C LYS A 81 7.95 -2.25 11.02
N ARG A 82 8.99 -2.64 10.28
CA ARG A 82 9.39 -2.02 9.01
C ARG A 82 8.32 -2.18 7.93
N LEU A 83 7.74 -3.36 7.78
CA LEU A 83 6.59 -3.57 6.91
C LEU A 83 5.39 -2.70 7.31
N GLY A 84 5.12 -2.57 8.61
CA GLY A 84 4.05 -1.69 9.12
C GLY A 84 4.30 -0.22 8.81
N MET A 85 5.54 0.24 8.92
CA MET A 85 5.93 1.59 8.51
C MET A 85 5.76 1.81 7.01
N ALA A 86 6.14 0.83 6.19
CA ALA A 86 5.92 0.87 4.75
C ALA A 86 4.43 0.94 4.39
N ALA A 87 3.60 0.08 5.00
CA ALA A 87 2.16 0.07 4.81
C ALA A 87 1.56 1.43 5.18
N ARG A 88 1.93 1.99 6.34
CA ARG A 88 1.45 3.32 6.77
C ARG A 88 1.83 4.42 5.77
N LYS A 89 3.08 4.47 5.33
CA LYS A 89 3.54 5.44 4.34
C LYS A 89 2.77 5.34 3.02
N MET A 90 2.49 4.11 2.59
CA MET A 90 1.67 3.84 1.40
C MET A 90 0.24 4.33 1.60
N VAL A 91 -0.39 4.03 2.74
CA VAL A 91 -1.73 4.51 3.10
C VAL A 91 -1.79 6.03 3.12
N GLU A 92 -0.83 6.72 3.71
CA GLU A 92 -0.78 8.19 3.66
C GLU A 92 -0.74 8.72 2.22
N GLY A 93 0.06 8.07 1.36
CA GLY A 93 0.11 8.38 -0.06
C GLY A 93 -1.19 8.09 -0.81
N LEU A 94 -1.91 7.02 -0.43
CA LEU A 94 -3.23 6.70 -0.96
C LEU A 94 -4.26 7.72 -0.51
N THR A 95 -4.30 8.06 0.77
CA THR A 95 -5.22 9.04 1.34
C THR A 95 -5.09 10.40 0.64
N ARG A 96 -3.86 10.88 0.41
CA ARG A 96 -3.62 12.12 -0.34
C ARG A 96 -4.13 12.02 -1.77
N ARG A 97 -3.84 10.92 -2.47
CA ARG A 97 -4.27 10.70 -3.86
C ARG A 97 -5.80 10.63 -3.97
N THR A 98 -6.45 9.87 -3.11
CA THR A 98 -7.91 9.74 -3.09
C THR A 98 -8.59 11.06 -2.72
N MET A 99 -8.02 11.85 -1.82
CA MET A 99 -8.55 13.19 -1.52
C MET A 99 -8.46 14.13 -2.72
N ALA A 100 -7.38 14.09 -3.49
CA ALA A 100 -7.28 14.85 -4.74
C ALA A 100 -8.38 14.42 -5.74
N LEU A 101 -8.62 13.11 -5.88
CA LEU A 101 -9.70 12.60 -6.73
C LEU A 101 -11.08 13.06 -6.28
N LEU A 102 -11.32 13.11 -4.97
CA LEU A 102 -12.56 13.64 -4.40
C LEU A 102 -12.78 15.12 -4.74
N LEU A 103 -11.71 15.92 -4.72
CA LEU A 103 -11.78 17.34 -5.07
C LEU A 103 -12.03 17.54 -6.56
N ASP A 104 -11.32 16.78 -7.41
CA ASP A 104 -11.46 16.86 -8.87
C ASP A 104 -12.83 16.41 -9.38
N ARG A 105 -13.53 15.55 -8.62
CA ARG A 105 -14.82 14.95 -8.98
C ARG A 105 -15.95 15.28 -8.01
N SER A 106 -15.82 16.40 -7.30
CA SER A 106 -16.79 16.76 -6.26
C SER A 106 -18.22 16.84 -6.80
N ASP A 107 -18.40 17.21 -8.06
CA ASP A 107 -19.72 17.49 -8.63
C ASP A 107 -20.35 16.25 -9.28
N GLU A 108 -19.57 15.19 -9.50
CA GLU A 108 -20.01 13.91 -10.08
C GLU A 108 -20.50 12.90 -9.02
N LEU A 109 -20.13 13.11 -7.75
CA LEU A 109 -20.39 12.18 -6.67
C LEU A 109 -21.53 12.66 -5.77
N ALA A 110 -22.45 11.75 -5.43
CA ALA A 110 -23.51 12.02 -4.46
C ALA A 110 -22.94 12.52 -3.12
N SER A 111 -23.62 13.47 -2.48
CA SER A 111 -23.15 14.12 -1.24
C SER A 111 -22.81 13.11 -0.14
N ASP A 112 -23.70 12.14 0.10
CA ASP A 112 -23.53 11.10 1.11
C ASP A 112 -22.31 10.22 0.83
N TYR A 113 -22.01 9.98 -0.45
CA TYR A 113 -20.86 9.19 -0.86
C TYR A 113 -19.55 9.97 -0.61
N ARG A 114 -19.52 11.26 -0.95
CA ARG A 114 -18.38 12.14 -0.66
C ARG A 114 -18.09 12.24 0.82
N GLU A 115 -19.12 12.34 1.65
CA GLU A 115 -18.99 12.39 3.10
C GLU A 115 -18.43 11.07 3.65
N LYS A 116 -18.98 9.93 3.25
CA LYS A 116 -18.45 8.60 3.63
C LYS A 116 -16.98 8.45 3.27
N LEU A 117 -16.61 8.79 2.03
CA LEU A 117 -15.23 8.69 1.58
C LEU A 117 -14.32 9.64 2.37
N ARG A 118 -14.73 10.89 2.62
CA ARG A 118 -13.95 11.84 3.44
C ARG A 118 -13.76 11.35 4.88
N ASN A 119 -14.80 10.79 5.50
CA ASN A 119 -14.71 10.24 6.85
C ASN A 119 -13.74 9.05 6.90
N LEU A 120 -13.83 8.14 5.92
CA LEU A 120 -12.93 7.00 5.83
C LEU A 120 -11.47 7.41 5.58
N LEU A 121 -11.22 8.38 4.70
CA LEU A 121 -9.88 8.93 4.46
C LEU A 121 -9.31 9.59 5.73
N THR A 122 -10.15 10.25 6.52
CA THR A 122 -9.76 10.81 7.81
C THR A 122 -9.42 9.71 8.81
N ALA A 123 -10.21 8.63 8.87
CA ALA A 123 -9.93 7.48 9.71
C ALA A 123 -8.60 6.82 9.34
N LEU A 124 -8.36 6.56 8.04
CA LEU A 124 -7.09 6.02 7.54
C LEU A 124 -5.87 6.89 7.90
N SER A 125 -6.03 8.22 7.93
CA SER A 125 -4.95 9.13 8.30
C SER A 125 -4.53 9.06 9.78
N ARG A 126 -5.44 8.59 10.65
CA ARG A 126 -5.27 8.53 12.11
C ARG A 126 -5.08 7.11 12.64
N ALA A 127 -5.41 6.11 11.82
CA ALA A 127 -5.39 4.71 12.18
C ALA A 127 -3.99 4.20 12.53
N ASP A 128 -3.93 3.34 13.54
CA ASP A 128 -2.76 2.54 13.82
C ASP A 128 -2.64 1.38 12.81
N VAL A 129 -1.46 0.76 12.72
CA VAL A 129 -1.18 -0.28 11.72
C VAL A 129 -2.17 -1.45 11.78
N SER A 130 -2.61 -1.84 12.99
CA SER A 130 -3.60 -2.89 13.21
C SER A 130 -4.99 -2.56 12.67
N GLU A 131 -5.31 -1.28 12.51
CA GLU A 131 -6.62 -0.79 12.06
C GLU A 131 -6.65 -0.55 10.55
N LEU A 132 -5.50 -0.54 9.88
CA LEU A 132 -5.40 -0.21 8.45
C LEU A 132 -6.12 -1.22 7.55
N ALA A 133 -6.02 -2.52 7.84
CA ALA A 133 -6.58 -3.57 6.99
C ALA A 133 -8.11 -3.46 6.79
N PRO A 134 -8.95 -3.35 7.85
CA PRO A 134 -10.39 -3.19 7.66
C PRO A 134 -10.75 -1.89 6.92
N LEU A 135 -10.09 -0.78 7.25
CA LEU A 135 -10.35 0.52 6.61
C LEU A 135 -9.98 0.53 5.12
N LEU A 136 -8.88 -0.12 4.74
CA LEU A 136 -8.47 -0.29 3.35
C LEU A 136 -9.45 -1.13 2.54
N ARG A 137 -10.02 -2.19 3.13
CA ARG A 137 -11.06 -3.01 2.49
C ARG A 137 -12.36 -2.23 2.29
N GLU A 138 -12.74 -1.39 3.25
CA GLU A 138 -13.86 -0.48 3.10
C GLU A 138 -13.60 0.53 1.98
N LEU A 139 -12.38 1.09 1.92
CA LEU A 139 -12.00 2.05 0.88
C LEU A 139 -12.06 1.42 -0.51
N ARG A 140 -11.57 0.20 -0.65
CA ARG A 140 -11.67 -0.56 -1.90
C ARG A 140 -13.12 -0.73 -2.35
N THR A 141 -13.98 -1.20 -1.45
CA THR A 141 -15.42 -1.39 -1.72
C THR A 141 -16.08 -0.08 -2.15
N LEU A 142 -15.73 1.03 -1.49
CA LEU A 142 -16.24 2.33 -1.90
C LEU A 142 -15.78 2.67 -3.32
N LEU A 143 -14.48 2.56 -3.63
CA LEU A 143 -13.93 2.95 -4.94
C LEU A 143 -14.43 2.08 -6.10
N GLU A 144 -14.71 0.80 -5.87
CA GLU A 144 -15.35 -0.08 -6.87
C GLU A 144 -16.71 0.45 -7.35
N ASN A 145 -17.44 1.17 -6.49
CA ASN A 145 -18.71 1.79 -6.85
C ASN A 145 -18.58 3.08 -7.68
N VAL A 146 -17.36 3.64 -7.83
CA VAL A 146 -17.09 4.85 -8.63
C VAL A 146 -16.76 4.51 -10.09
N GLU A 147 -16.12 3.36 -10.31
CA GLU A 147 -15.71 2.90 -11.66
C GLU A 147 -16.87 2.80 -12.69
N PRO A 148 -18.08 2.36 -12.32
CA PRO A 148 -19.23 2.29 -13.24
C PRO A 148 -19.77 3.66 -13.67
N ILE A 149 -19.57 4.71 -12.86
CA ILE A 149 -20.02 6.08 -13.17
C ILE A 149 -19.06 6.71 -14.19
N ALA A 150 -17.77 6.40 -14.09
CA ALA A 150 -16.73 6.93 -14.98
C ALA A 150 -16.72 6.34 -16.41
N ARG A 151 -17.40 5.20 -16.66
CA ARG A 151 -17.52 4.60 -18.01
C ARG A 151 -18.78 5.01 -18.77
N ARG A 152 -19.69 5.79 -18.17
CA ARG A 152 -20.99 6.17 -18.75
C ARG A 152 -21.11 7.67 -19.09
N GLY A 153 -20.07 8.46 -18.83
CA GLY A 153 -19.97 9.89 -19.18
C GLY A 153 -18.92 10.13 -20.25
#